data_AF-A0A6P1L185-F1
#
_entry.id   AF-A0A6P1L185-F1
#
_cell.length_a   1.000
_cell.length_b   1.000
_cell.length_c   1.000
_cell.angle_alpha   90.00
_cell.angle_beta   90.00
_cell.angle_gamma   90.00
#
_symmetry.space_group_name_H-M   'P 1'
#
loop_
_entity.id
_entity.type
_entity.pdbx_description
1 polymer ?
#
loop_
_entity_poly.entity_id
_entity_poly.type
_entity_poly.pdbx_seq_one_letter_code
_entity_poly.pdbx_strand_id
1 'polypeptide(L)' 'MQTVQKIYCPNCGCQAERYYISDSQLTRTQCSSCDYLMISCTRTGKVIEAYAPGIYAQR' A
#
# COMPACT_ATOMS: atom_id res chain seq x y z
N MET A 1 -15.33 -9.81 -1.24
CA MET A 1 -15.56 -8.67 -0.30
C MET A 1 -14.28 -7.85 -0.14
N GLN A 2 -14.39 -6.52 -0.05
CA GLN A 2 -13.24 -5.61 0.09
C GLN A 2 -13.36 -4.79 1.37
N THR A 3 -12.32 -4.81 2.21
CA THR A 3 -12.24 -3.98 3.43
C THR A 3 -11.18 -2.91 3.24
N VAL A 4 -11.51 -1.66 3.59
CA VAL A 4 -10.60 -0.51 3.51
C VAL A 4 -10.17 -0.09 4.90
N GLN A 5 -8.86 0.06 5.11
CA GLN A 5 -8.27 0.62 6.32
C GLN A 5 -7.50 1.89 5.98
N LYS A 6 -7.69 2.95 6.78
CA LYS A 6 -6.86 4.15 6.72
C LYS A 6 -5.58 3.90 7.49
N ILE A 7 -4.43 4.15 6.86
CA ILE A 7 -3.10 4.00 7.45
C ILE A 7 -2.24 5.21 7.10
N TYR A 8 -1.02 5.25 7.62
CA TYR A 8 0.01 6.17 7.14
C TYR A 8 0.86 5.50 6.06
N CYS A 9 1.23 6.26 5.04
CA CYS A 9 2.07 5.80 3.94
C CYS A 9 3.45 5.41 4.48
N PRO A 10 3.93 4.19 4.20
CA PRO A 10 5.28 3.79 4.63
C PRO A 10 6.39 4.52 3.89
N ASN A 11 6.06 5.16 2.76
CA ASN A 11 6.98 6.00 2.01
C ASN A 11 6.99 7.41 2.62
N CYS A 12 5.95 8.23 2.39
CA CYS A 12 5.97 9.65 2.76
C CYS A 12 5.36 10.01 4.12
N GLY A 13 4.78 9.07 4.86
CA GLY A 13 4.09 9.35 6.12
C GLY A 13 2.72 10.06 6.00
N CYS A 14 2.28 10.46 4.80
CA CYS A 14 0.94 11.02 4.60
C CYS A 14 -0.16 9.96 4.76
N GLN A 15 -1.43 10.38 4.78
CA GLN A 15 -2.55 9.44 4.81
C GLN A 15 -2.55 8.56 3.56
N ALA A 16 -2.82 7.27 3.78
CA ALA A 16 -2.85 6.24 2.77
C ALA A 16 -3.96 5.23 3.09
N GLU A 17 -4.22 4.35 2.14
CA GLU A 17 -5.29 3.38 2.22
C GLU A 17 -4.73 1.98 2.01
N ARG A 18 -5.20 1.04 2.83
CA ARG A 18 -4.95 -0.39 2.66
C ARG A 18 -6.26 -1.11 2.39
N TYR A 19 -6.29 -1.77 1.24
CA TYR A 19 -7.41 -2.56 0.75
C TYR A 19 -7.09 -4.04 0.93
N TYR A 20 -7.95 -4.75 1.66
CA TYR A 20 -7.95 -6.21 1.72
C TYR A 20 -8.97 -6.72 0.72
N ILE A 21 -8.49 -7.36 -0.34
CA ILE A 21 -9.30 -7.88 -1.43
C ILE A 21 -9.33 -9.40 -1.25
N SER A 22 -10.32 -9.89 -0.49
CA SER A 22 -10.39 -11.31 -0.10
C SER A 22 -10.54 -12.24 -1.29
N ASP A 23 -11.24 -11.79 -2.34
CA ASP A 23 -11.58 -12.61 -3.52
C ASP A 23 -10.32 -13.00 -4.32
N SER A 24 -9.31 -12.13 -4.34
CA SER A 24 -8.01 -12.37 -4.98
C SER A 24 -6.88 -12.63 -3.99
N GLN A 25 -7.19 -12.68 -2.69
CA GLN A 25 -6.20 -12.84 -1.61
C GLN A 25 -5.09 -11.79 -1.68
N LEU A 26 -5.45 -10.54 -2.00
CA LEU A 26 -4.53 -9.43 -2.15
C LEU A 26 -4.68 -8.42 -1.02
N THR A 27 -3.56 -7.83 -0.63
CA THR A 27 -3.50 -6.62 0.17
C THR A 27 -2.88 -5.53 -0.70
N ARG A 28 -3.64 -4.48 -1.02
CA ARG A 28 -3.17 -3.33 -1.78
C ARG A 28 -3.05 -2.12 -0.85
N THR A 29 -1.85 -1.60 -0.70
CA THR A 29 -1.57 -0.33 -0.02
C THR A 29 -1.31 0.73 -1.07
N GLN A 30 -2.01 1.86 -1.02
CA GLN A 30 -1.82 2.98 -1.95
C GLN A 30 -1.82 4.33 -1.24
N CYS A 31 -1.00 5.27 -1.70
CA CYS A 31 -0.95 6.64 -1.22
C CYS A 31 -1.09 7.61 -2.41
N SER A 32 -2.05 8.52 -2.32
CA SER A 32 -2.28 9.56 -3.34
C SER A 32 -1.29 10.73 -3.25
N SER A 33 -0.52 10.84 -2.15
CA SER A 33 0.41 11.98 -1.95
C SER A 33 1.77 11.78 -2.59
N CYS A 34 2.25 10.54 -2.68
CA CYS A 34 3.57 10.21 -3.23
C CYS A 34 3.51 9.05 -4.22
N ASP A 35 2.32 8.72 -4.73
CA ASP A 35 2.05 7.60 -5.64
C ASP A 35 2.61 6.24 -5.17
N TYR A 36 2.81 6.04 -3.86
CA TYR A 36 3.25 4.76 -3.32
C TYR A 36 2.17 3.70 -3.57
N LEU A 37 2.57 2.56 -4.14
CA LEU A 37 1.74 1.39 -4.36
C LEU A 37 2.47 0.13 -3.90
N MET A 38 1.80 -0.71 -3.14
CA MET A 38 2.29 -2.04 -2.77
C MET A 38 1.14 -3.03 -2.81
N ILE A 39 1.28 -4.09 -3.60
CA ILE A 39 0.35 -5.20 -3.67
C ILE A 39 1.08 -6.45 -3.19
N SER A 40 0.53 -7.10 -2.17
CA SER A 40 1.05 -8.36 -1.64
C SER A 40 -0.03 -9.42 -1.53
N CYS A 41 0.39 -10.68 -1.53
CA CYS A 41 -0.49 -11.80 -1.25
C CYS A 41 -0.83 -11.82 0.25
N THR A 42 -2.10 -11.70 0.61
CA THR A 42 -2.57 -11.69 2.00
C THR A 42 -2.22 -12.98 2.76
N ARG A 43 -2.12 -14.12 2.07
CA ARG A 43 -1.81 -15.41 2.70
C ARG A 43 -0.32 -15.63 2.95
N THR A 44 0.54 -15.17 2.03
CA THR A 44 1.97 -15.49 2.06
C THR A 44 2.84 -14.29 2.41
N GLY A 45 2.31 -13.07 2.35
CA GLY A 45 3.05 -11.82 2.51
C GLY A 45 3.95 -11.48 1.33
N LYS A 46 4.06 -12.34 0.31
CA LYS A 46 4.91 -12.10 -0.86
C LYS A 46 4.44 -10.86 -1.62
N VAL A 47 5.39 -10.00 -1.97
CA VAL A 47 5.15 -8.84 -2.83
C VAL A 47 4.87 -9.34 -4.25
N ILE A 48 3.78 -8.83 -4.82
CA ILE A 48 3.37 -9.10 -6.20
C ILE A 48 3.77 -7.91 -7.08
N GLU A 49 3.49 -6.70 -6.59
CA GLU A 49 3.83 -5.46 -7.28
C GLU A 49 4.19 -4.39 -6.24
N ALA A 50 5.21 -3.60 -6.52
CA ALA A 50 5.59 -2.49 -5.68
C ALA A 50 6.10 -1.34 -6.53
N TYR A 51 5.63 -0.14 -6.20
CA TYR A 51 6.10 1.11 -6.75
C TYR A 51 6.26 2.10 -5.61
N ALA A 52 7.49 2.60 -5.45
CA ALA A 52 7.85 3.54 -4.40
C ALA A 52 8.63 4.70 -5.03
N PRO A 53 7.96 5.82 -5.32
CA PRO A 53 8.65 7.01 -5.80
C PRO A 53 9.69 7.48 -4.79
N GLY A 54 10.84 7.89 -5.29
CA GLY A 54 11.88 8.48 -4.46
C GLY A 54 11.36 9.75 -3.82
N ILE A 55 11.07 9.69 -2.52
CA ILE A 55 10.86 10.89 -1.72
C ILE A 55 12.23 11.41 -1.30
N TYR A 56 12.49 12.69 -1.55
CA TYR A 56 13.60 13.34 -0.87
C TYR A 56 13.30 13.29 0.62
N ALA A 57 14.19 12.70 1.41
CA ALA A 57 14.08 12.77 2.86
C ALA A 57 14.11 14.26 3.25
N GLN A 58 12.94 14.85 3.50
CA GLN A 58 12.87 16.19 4.06
C GLN A 58 13.31 16.03 5.52
N ARG A 59 14.54 16.49 5.78
CA ARG A 59 15.23 16.40 7.06
C ARG A 59 14.74 17.48 8.01
#